data_AF-A0A2D4J9U8-F1
#
_entry.id   AF-A0A2D4J9U8-F1
#
_cell.length_a   1.000
_cell.length_b   1.000
_cell.length_c   1.000
_cell.angle_alpha   90.00
_cell.angle_beta   90.00
_cell.angle_gamma   90.00
#
_symmetry.space_group_name_H-M   'P 1'
#
loop_
_entity.id
_entity.type
_entity.pdbx_description
1 polymer ?
#
loop_
_entity_poly.entity_id
_entity_poly.type
_entity_poly.pdbx_seq_one_letter_code
_entity_poly.pdbx_strand_id
1 'polypeptide(L)'
;MSVIEEHANWIISREQGFNYNHAGLSNRIARDNELRDNDKEQLRAICTRDPLSEITEQEKDFLWSHRHYCVSMPEILPKLLLSVKWNSRDEVAQMYCLIKDWPQIRPEQAMELLDCNYPDPMVRAFAIRCLEKYLTDDKLSQYLIQLVQVLRSV
;
A
#
# COMPACT_ATOMS: atom_id res chain seq x y z
N MET A 1 -9.04 5.87 16.11
CA MET A 1 -7.76 5.39 15.55
C MET A 1 -6.91 4.63 16.57
N SER A 2 -6.85 5.03 17.84
CA SER A 2 -6.04 4.34 18.87
C SER A 2 -6.28 2.82 18.94
N VAL A 3 -7.53 2.35 18.91
CA VAL A 3 -7.85 0.91 18.98
C VAL A 3 -7.33 0.12 17.76
N ILE A 4 -7.37 0.71 16.56
CA ILE A 4 -6.86 0.06 15.34
C ILE A 4 -5.34 0.00 15.39
N GLU A 5 -4.69 1.06 15.85
CA GLU A 5 -3.24 1.14 16.02
C GLU A 5 -2.74 0.16 17.09
N GLU A 6 -3.44 0.06 18.22
CA GLU A 6 -3.16 -0.94 19.27
C GLU A 6 -3.29 -2.36 18.72
N HIS A 7 -4.35 -2.66 17.95
CA HIS A 7 -4.53 -3.96 17.31
C HIS A 7 -3.42 -4.26 16.31
N ALA A 8 -3.06 -3.30 15.45
CA ALA A 8 -1.97 -3.45 14.49
C ALA A 8 -0.62 -3.71 15.18
N ASN A 9 -0.29 -2.95 16.22
CA ASN A 9 0.94 -3.12 17.01
C ASN A 9 0.97 -4.49 17.70
N TRP A 10 -0.17 -4.95 18.23
CA TRP A 10 -0.29 -6.29 18.80
C TRP A 10 -0.05 -7.38 17.75
N ILE A 11 -0.58 -7.23 16.53
CA ILE A 11 -0.33 -8.18 15.44
C ILE A 11 1.13 -8.18 15.01
N ILE A 12 1.75 -7.02 14.82
CA ILE A 12 3.16 -6.91 14.43
C ILE A 12 4.04 -7.60 15.48
N SER A 13 3.77 -7.35 16.77
CA SER A 13 4.47 -8.01 17.88
C SER A 13 4.26 -9.53 17.86
N ARG A 14 3.05 -9.99 17.52
CA ARG A 14 2.74 -11.41 17.36
C ARG A 14 3.46 -12.02 16.15
N GLU A 15 3.59 -11.28 15.05
CA GLU A 15 4.29 -11.71 13.85
C GLU A 15 5.79 -11.91 14.11
N GLN A 16 6.42 -10.99 14.83
CA GLN A 16 7.81 -11.08 15.27
C GLN A 16 8.04 -12.22 16.27
N GLY A 17 7.02 -12.53 17.09
CA GLY A 17 7.06 -13.63 18.06
C GLY A 17 6.78 -15.03 17.48
N PHE A 18 6.41 -15.16 16.20
CA PHE A 18 6.22 -16.48 15.61
C PHE A 18 7.57 -17.20 15.47
N ASN A 19 7.73 -18.29 16.24
CA ASN A 19 8.82 -19.24 16.05
C ASN A 19 8.92 -19.70 14.58
N TYR A 20 10.14 -20.00 14.12
CA TYR A 20 10.46 -20.47 12.76
C TYR A 20 9.53 -21.57 12.21
N ASN A 21 8.93 -22.39 13.09
CA ASN A 21 7.98 -23.44 12.73
C ASN A 21 6.61 -22.94 12.22
N HIS A 22 6.18 -21.73 12.60
CA HIS A 22 4.88 -21.16 12.18
C HIS A 22 4.99 -20.27 10.94
N ALA A 23 6.18 -19.73 10.67
CA ALA A 23 6.47 -18.91 9.48
C ALA A 23 6.43 -19.71 8.15
N GLY A 24 6.40 -21.04 8.22
CA GLY A 24 6.18 -21.92 7.06
C GLY A 24 4.71 -22.10 6.67
N LEU A 25 3.75 -21.64 7.49
CA LEU A 25 2.32 -21.82 7.24
C LEU A 25 1.69 -20.71 6.38
N SER A 26 2.36 -19.55 6.26
CA SER A 26 1.88 -18.44 5.45
C SER A 26 3.05 -17.68 4.83
N ASN A 27 3.04 -17.59 3.50
CA ASN A 27 4.01 -16.81 2.72
C ASN A 27 3.89 -15.29 2.93
N ARG A 28 2.85 -14.85 3.66
CA ARG A 28 2.48 -13.44 3.86
C ARG A 28 3.05 -12.83 5.15
N ILE A 29 3.63 -13.63 6.04
CA ILE A 29 4.18 -13.15 7.31
C ILE A 29 5.44 -12.31 7.02
N ALA A 30 5.53 -11.11 7.58
CA ALA A 30 6.74 -10.31 7.48
C ALA A 30 7.86 -11.00 8.29
N ARG A 31 9.02 -11.21 7.67
CA ARG A 31 10.20 -11.76 8.34
C ARG A 31 11.20 -10.64 8.53
N ASP A 32 11.83 -10.59 9.70
CA ASP A 32 12.98 -9.71 9.99
C ASP A 32 14.28 -10.16 9.29
N ASN A 33 14.20 -11.16 8.39
CA ASN A 33 15.37 -11.57 7.62
C ASN A 33 15.82 -10.43 6.70
N GLU A 34 17.14 -10.21 6.63
CA GLU A 34 17.74 -9.25 5.69
C GLU A 34 17.20 -9.49 4.27
N LEU A 35 16.57 -8.46 3.72
CA LEU A 35 16.10 -8.44 2.33
C LEU A 35 17.29 -8.66 1.39
N ARG A 36 17.25 -9.76 0.64
CA ARG A 36 18.29 -10.06 -0.36
C ARG A 36 18.17 -9.09 -1.53
N ASP A 37 19.27 -8.83 -2.22
CA ASP A 37 19.26 -7.88 -3.34
C ASP A 37 18.33 -8.31 -4.48
N ASN A 38 18.21 -9.62 -4.72
CA ASN A 38 17.23 -10.17 -5.67
C ASN A 38 15.77 -9.84 -5.27
N ASP A 39 15.45 -9.86 -3.99
CA ASP A 39 14.10 -9.52 -3.50
C ASP A 39 13.82 -8.02 -3.73
N LYS A 40 14.82 -7.15 -3.53
CA LYS A 40 14.71 -5.71 -3.82
C LYS A 40 14.54 -5.44 -5.32
N GLU A 41 15.29 -6.14 -6.16
CA GLU A 41 15.17 -6.04 -7.62
C GLU A 41 13.78 -6.48 -8.10
N GLN A 42 13.25 -7.57 -7.55
CA GLN A 42 11.89 -8.03 -7.84
C GLN A 42 10.83 -7.00 -7.43
N LEU A 43 10.94 -6.41 -6.23
CA LEU A 43 10.01 -5.34 -5.80
C LEU A 43 10.05 -4.13 -6.74
N ARG A 44 11.24 -3.72 -7.17
CA ARG A 44 11.39 -2.64 -8.17
C ARG A 44 10.77 -3.00 -9.51
N ALA A 45 10.97 -4.22 -9.98
CA ALA A 45 10.39 -4.69 -11.23
C ALA A 45 8.85 -4.63 -11.19
N ILE A 46 8.24 -5.14 -10.12
CA ILE A 46 6.78 -5.05 -9.91
C ILE A 46 6.34 -3.59 -9.87
N CYS A 47 7.06 -2.73 -9.17
CA CYS A 47 6.73 -1.32 -9.05
C CYS A 47 6.69 -0.57 -10.39
N THR A 48 7.57 -0.93 -11.32
CA THR A 48 7.64 -0.29 -12.65
C THR A 48 6.65 -0.85 -13.68
N ARG A 49 5.90 -1.91 -13.34
CA ARG A 49 4.92 -2.50 -14.26
C ARG A 49 3.74 -1.54 -14.46
N ASP A 50 3.17 -1.59 -15.67
CA ASP A 50 1.97 -0.85 -16.03
C ASP A 50 0.84 -1.05 -14.99
N PRO A 51 0.07 0.00 -14.65
CA PRO A 51 -1.03 -0.10 -13.69
C PRO A 51 -2.04 -1.20 -14.03
N LEU A 52 -2.33 -1.42 -15.33
CA LEU A 52 -3.26 -2.44 -15.83
C LEU A 52 -2.67 -3.85 -15.82
N SER A 53 -1.36 -4.00 -15.54
CA SER A 53 -0.72 -5.30 -15.43
C SER A 53 -1.20 -6.04 -14.18
N GLU A 54 -1.75 -7.24 -14.38
CA GLU A 54 -2.19 -8.10 -13.29
C GLU A 54 -1.03 -8.48 -12.36
N ILE A 55 -1.30 -8.39 -11.05
CA ILE A 55 -0.41 -8.87 -10.00
C ILE A 55 -0.86 -10.28 -9.63
N THR A 56 0.02 -11.25 -9.80
CA THR A 56 -0.28 -12.65 -9.44
C THR A 56 -0.45 -12.79 -7.93
N GLU A 57 -1.16 -13.83 -7.47
CA GLU A 57 -1.33 -14.07 -6.03
C GLU A 57 0.02 -14.29 -5.31
N GLN A 58 0.99 -14.90 -5.99
CA GLN A 58 2.36 -15.05 -5.47
C GLN A 58 3.05 -13.69 -5.29
N GLU A 59 2.91 -12.78 -6.25
CA GLU A 59 3.43 -11.42 -6.15
C GLU A 59 2.71 -10.61 -5.05
N LYS A 60 1.41 -10.81 -4.86
CA LYS A 60 0.66 -10.18 -3.76
C LYS A 60 1.14 -10.67 -2.40
N ASP A 61 1.36 -11.97 -2.24
CA ASP A 61 1.93 -12.56 -1.03
C ASP A 61 3.34 -12.02 -0.77
N PHE A 62 4.15 -11.89 -1.82
CA PHE A 62 5.49 -11.34 -1.77
C PHE A 62 5.50 -9.85 -1.38
N LEU A 63 4.64 -9.02 -1.99
CA LEU A 63 4.51 -7.60 -1.65
C LEU A 63 4.09 -7.41 -0.20
N TRP A 64 3.10 -8.19 0.26
CA TRP A 64 2.60 -8.07 1.63
C TRP A 64 3.61 -8.51 2.68
N SER A 65 4.38 -9.57 2.43
CA SER A 65 5.46 -10.01 3.33
C SER A 65 6.62 -8.99 3.43
N HIS A 66 6.80 -8.14 2.41
CA HIS A 66 7.83 -7.09 2.39
C HIS A 66 7.28 -5.66 2.60
N ARG A 67 6.03 -5.53 3.05
CA ARG A 67 5.29 -4.26 3.18
C ARG A 67 6.03 -3.14 3.93
N HIS A 68 6.86 -3.47 4.92
CA HIS A 68 7.65 -2.49 5.65
C HIS A 68 8.78 -1.88 4.79
N TYR A 69 9.41 -2.68 3.93
CA TYR A 69 10.41 -2.18 2.98
C TYR A 69 9.77 -1.38 1.84
N CYS A 70 8.54 -1.71 1.44
CA CYS A 70 7.80 -0.94 0.43
C CYS A 70 7.66 0.55 0.80
N VAL A 71 7.73 0.92 2.08
CA VAL A 71 7.75 2.32 2.53
C VAL A 71 8.95 3.10 1.97
N SER A 72 10.09 2.44 1.70
CA SER A 72 11.26 3.08 1.09
C SER A 72 11.12 3.33 -0.42
N MET A 73 10.05 2.83 -1.05
CA MET A 73 9.71 3.01 -2.47
C MET A 73 8.24 3.43 -2.57
N PRO A 74 7.89 4.67 -2.18
CA PRO A 74 6.50 5.09 -1.98
C PRO A 74 5.59 4.88 -3.19
N GLU A 75 6.16 4.90 -4.40
CA GLU A 75 5.51 4.63 -5.66
C GLU A 75 4.86 3.24 -5.78
N ILE A 76 5.28 2.26 -4.98
CA ILE A 76 4.75 0.87 -5.02
C ILE A 76 3.40 0.75 -4.32
N LEU A 77 2.95 1.78 -3.61
CA LEU A 77 1.74 1.78 -2.79
C LEU A 77 0.50 1.23 -3.52
N PRO A 78 0.18 1.62 -4.77
CA PRO A 78 -1.00 1.09 -5.45
C PRO A 78 -0.97 -0.44 -5.58
N LYS A 79 0.18 -1.00 -5.96
CA LYS A 79 0.39 -2.44 -6.07
C LYS A 79 0.32 -3.14 -4.70
N LEU A 80 0.84 -2.51 -3.64
CA LEU A 80 0.72 -3.02 -2.28
C LEU A 80 -0.74 -3.05 -1.79
N LEU A 81 -1.52 -2.00 -2.07
CA LEU A 81 -2.95 -1.92 -1.71
C LEU A 81 -3.79 -3.00 -2.38
N LEU A 82 -3.50 -3.31 -3.65
CA LEU A 82 -4.12 -4.43 -4.38
C LEU A 82 -3.71 -5.79 -3.84
N SER A 83 -2.63 -5.84 -3.06
CA SER A 83 -2.11 -7.06 -2.43
C SER A 83 -2.71 -7.34 -1.06
N VAL A 84 -3.39 -6.38 -0.44
CA VAL A 84 -4.00 -6.52 0.90
C VAL A 84 -5.23 -7.42 0.85
N LYS A 85 -5.36 -8.33 1.81
CA LYS A 85 -6.60 -9.07 2.02
C LYS A 85 -7.58 -8.20 2.81
N TRP A 86 -8.39 -7.41 2.10
CA TRP A 86 -9.37 -6.48 2.71
C TRP A 86 -10.48 -7.15 3.55
N ASN A 87 -10.65 -8.47 3.43
CA ASN A 87 -11.51 -9.27 4.31
C ASN A 87 -10.83 -9.69 5.63
N SER A 88 -9.52 -9.47 5.78
CA SER A 88 -8.74 -9.73 6.99
C SER A 88 -8.57 -8.44 7.80
N ARG A 89 -9.23 -8.37 8.96
CA ARG A 89 -9.09 -7.22 9.87
C ARG A 89 -7.64 -6.99 10.30
N ASP A 90 -6.87 -8.07 10.42
CA ASP A 90 -5.47 -8.01 10.83
C ASP A 90 -4.59 -7.35 9.75
N GLU A 91 -4.78 -7.68 8.47
CA GLU A 91 -4.03 -7.05 7.39
C GLU A 91 -4.47 -5.59 7.19
N VAL A 92 -5.77 -5.31 7.25
CA VAL A 92 -6.30 -3.94 7.11
C VAL A 92 -5.77 -3.01 8.19
N ALA A 93 -5.75 -3.45 9.46
CA ALA A 93 -5.22 -2.66 10.56
C ALA A 93 -3.73 -2.31 10.36
N GLN A 94 -2.92 -3.28 9.93
CA GLN A 94 -1.50 -3.05 9.62
C GLN A 94 -1.32 -2.10 8.43
N MET A 95 -2.12 -2.25 7.37
CA MET A 95 -2.07 -1.35 6.22
C MET A 95 -2.42 0.09 6.62
N TYR A 96 -3.40 0.30 7.50
CA TYR A 96 -3.74 1.64 7.98
C TYR A 96 -2.59 2.30 8.73
N CYS A 97 -1.86 1.54 9.56
CA CYS A 97 -0.65 2.04 10.21
C CYS A 97 0.42 2.43 9.17
N LEU A 98 0.62 1.61 8.13
CA LEU A 98 1.54 1.95 7.04
C LEU A 98 1.12 3.22 6.30
N ILE A 99 -0.16 3.36 5.94
CA ILE A 99 -0.69 4.54 5.20
C ILE A 99 -0.55 5.83 6.02
N LYS A 100 -0.72 5.74 7.34
CA LYS A 100 -0.63 6.90 8.24
C LYS A 100 0.73 7.59 8.11
N ASP A 101 1.79 6.80 8.07
CA ASP A 101 3.18 7.26 8.02
C ASP A 101 3.81 7.12 6.62
N TRP A 102 3.00 6.80 5.60
CA TRP A 102 3.48 6.58 4.23
C TRP A 102 4.04 7.88 3.64
N PRO A 103 5.25 7.86 3.02
CA PRO A 103 5.79 9.03 2.37
C PRO A 103 4.88 9.48 1.23
N GLN A 104 4.65 10.79 1.13
CA GLN A 104 3.72 11.30 0.12
C GLN A 104 4.24 11.04 -1.30
N ILE A 105 3.30 10.78 -2.20
CA ILE A 105 3.56 10.45 -3.61
C ILE A 105 3.18 11.61 -4.52
N ARG A 106 3.61 11.54 -5.79
CA ARG A 106 3.29 12.58 -6.78
C ARG A 106 1.79 12.62 -7.09
N PRO A 107 1.24 13.78 -7.49
CA PRO A 107 -0.17 13.94 -7.77
C PRO A 107 -0.75 12.89 -8.73
N GLU A 108 -0.02 12.54 -9.80
CA GLU A 108 -0.47 11.58 -10.80
C GLU A 108 -0.69 10.18 -10.20
N GLN A 109 0.15 9.77 -9.25
CA GLN A 109 0.02 8.49 -8.55
C GLN A 109 -1.06 8.56 -7.47
N ALA A 110 -1.20 9.70 -6.81
CA ALA A 110 -2.28 9.92 -5.85
C ALA A 110 -3.66 9.87 -6.53
N MET A 111 -3.78 10.37 -7.76
CA MET A 111 -5.03 10.29 -8.52
C MET A 111 -5.45 8.86 -8.83
N GLU A 112 -4.51 7.94 -9.10
CA GLU A 112 -4.80 6.51 -9.27
C GLU A 112 -5.53 5.94 -8.04
N LEU A 113 -5.11 6.35 -6.84
CA LEU A 113 -5.72 5.92 -5.57
C LEU A 113 -7.13 6.47 -5.33
N LEU A 114 -7.67 7.27 -6.25
CA LEU A 114 -9.05 7.75 -6.23
C LEU A 114 -9.97 6.97 -7.19
N ASP A 115 -9.44 6.02 -7.96
CA ASP A 115 -10.24 5.15 -8.83
C ASP A 115 -11.07 4.13 -8.05
N CYS A 116 -12.01 3.47 -8.74
CA CYS A 116 -12.91 2.47 -8.14
C CYS A 116 -12.21 1.25 -7.55
N ASN A 117 -10.96 0.99 -7.93
CA ASN A 117 -10.12 -0.07 -7.36
C ASN A 117 -9.72 0.21 -5.90
N TYR A 118 -9.82 1.45 -5.45
CA TYR A 118 -9.40 1.91 -4.12
C TYR A 118 -10.57 2.59 -3.38
N PRO A 119 -11.60 1.83 -3.00
CA PRO A 119 -12.78 2.39 -2.32
C PRO A 119 -12.51 2.77 -0.85
N ASP A 120 -11.38 2.34 -0.30
CA ASP A 120 -11.07 2.51 1.12
C ASP A 120 -10.91 3.99 1.53
N PRO A 121 -11.62 4.47 2.57
CA PRO A 121 -11.55 5.88 2.98
C PRO A 121 -10.15 6.35 3.44
N MET A 122 -9.35 5.48 4.07
CA MET A 122 -8.01 5.86 4.54
C MET A 122 -7.04 6.02 3.36
N VAL A 123 -7.15 5.14 2.36
CA VAL A 123 -6.42 5.25 1.09
C VAL A 123 -6.79 6.55 0.37
N ARG A 124 -8.09 6.83 0.21
CA ARG A 124 -8.55 8.05 -0.48
C ARG A 124 -8.16 9.32 0.27
N ALA A 125 -8.23 9.31 1.60
CA ALA A 125 -7.77 10.43 2.42
C ALA A 125 -6.27 10.67 2.25
N PHE A 126 -5.44 9.62 2.15
CA PHE A 126 -4.02 9.76 1.86
C PHE A 126 -3.78 10.38 0.47
N ALA A 127 -4.51 9.92 -0.55
CA ALA A 127 -4.44 10.47 -1.89
C ALA A 127 -4.76 11.98 -1.90
N ILE A 128 -5.85 12.39 -1.25
CA ILE A 128 -6.23 13.80 -1.11
C ILE A 128 -5.12 14.61 -0.42
N ARG A 129 -4.54 14.12 0.68
CA ARG A 129 -3.40 14.80 1.36
C ARG A 129 -2.18 14.99 0.45
N CYS A 130 -1.94 14.06 -0.49
CA CYS A 130 -0.86 14.21 -1.47
C CYS A 130 -1.19 15.30 -2.50
N LEU A 131 -2.44 15.33 -2.98
CA LEU A 131 -2.91 16.37 -3.91
C LEU A 131 -2.86 17.76 -3.25
N GLU A 132 -3.39 17.92 -2.04
CA GLU A 132 -3.36 19.19 -1.31
C GLU A 132 -1.96 19.77 -1.15
N LYS A 133 -0.93 18.91 -1.04
CA LYS A 133 0.44 19.37 -0.86
C LYS A 133 1.19 19.63 -2.16
N TYR A 134 0.99 18.81 -3.20
CA TYR A 134 1.84 18.82 -4.39
C TYR A 134 1.13 19.25 -5.68
N LEU A 135 -0.19 19.35 -5.69
CA LEU A 135 -0.94 19.77 -6.86
C LEU A 135 -1.02 21.30 -6.91
N THR A 136 -0.32 21.90 -7.88
CA THR A 136 -0.40 23.34 -8.14
C THR A 136 -1.68 23.69 -8.91
N ASP A 137 -2.13 24.95 -8.85
CA ASP A 137 -3.33 25.41 -9.56
C ASP A 137 -3.26 25.18 -11.09
N ASP A 138 -2.06 25.30 -11.67
CA ASP A 138 -1.81 25.02 -13.09
C ASP A 138 -2.07 23.54 -13.44
N LYS A 139 -1.61 22.63 -12.57
CA LYS A 139 -1.82 21.18 -12.72
C LYS A 139 -3.23 20.77 -12.36
N LEU A 140 -3.84 21.42 -11.37
CA LEU A 140 -5.25 21.23 -11.03
C LEU A 140 -6.14 21.53 -12.23
N SER A 141 -5.88 22.62 -12.94
CA SER A 141 -6.62 22.98 -14.15
C SER A 141 -6.48 21.94 -15.27
N GLN A 142 -5.31 21.31 -15.39
CA GLN A 142 -5.05 20.23 -16.35
C GLN A 142 -5.77 18.92 -15.98
N TYR A 143 -5.87 18.63 -14.68
CA TYR A 143 -6.45 17.37 -14.16
C TYR A 143 -7.90 17.49 -13.70
N LEU A 144 -8.52 18.66 -13.83
CA LEU A 144 -9.85 18.94 -13.29
C LEU A 144 -10.90 17.94 -13.79
N ILE A 145 -10.85 17.58 -15.08
CA ILE A 145 -11.80 16.62 -15.65
C ILE A 145 -11.63 15.26 -15.00
N GLN A 146 -10.40 14.76 -14.91
CA GLN A 146 -10.08 13.48 -14.29
C GLN A 146 -10.50 13.47 -12.82
N LEU A 147 -10.21 14.53 -12.07
CA LEU A 147 -10.62 14.70 -10.67
C LEU A 147 -12.14 14.68 -10.51
N VAL A 148 -12.88 15.37 -11.38
CA VAL A 148 -14.35 15.33 -11.38
C VAL A 148 -14.87 13.93 -11.71
N GLN A 149 -14.23 13.18 -12.62
CA GLN A 149 -14.64 11.81 -12.91
C GLN A 149 -14.40 10.87 -11.73
N VAL A 150 -13.21 10.87 -11.13
CA VAL A 150 -12.91 9.99 -9.98
C VAL A 150 -13.74 10.30 -8.74
N LEU A 151 -14.26 11.52 -8.61
CA LEU A 151 -15.22 11.90 -7.56
C LEU A 151 -16.65 11.41 -7.85
N ARG A 152 -17.01 11.15 -9.11
CA ARG A 152 -18.31 10.59 -9.50
C ARG A 152 -18.35 9.07 -9.42
N SER A 153 -17.19 8.43 -9.49
CA SER A 153 -17.03 6.97 -9.35
C SER A 153 -17.13 6.48 -7.90
N VAL A 154 -17.42 7.38 -6.95
CA VAL A 154 -17.52 7.15 -5.49
C VAL A 154 -18.96 6.95 -5.08
#